data_AF-A0A376INA5-F1
#
_entry.id   AF-A0A376INA5-F1
#
_cell.length_a   1.000
_cell.length_b   1.000
_cell.length_c   1.000
_cell.angle_alpha   90.00
_cell.angle_beta   90.00
_cell.angle_gamma   90.00
#
_symmetry.space_group_name_H-M   'P 1'
#
loop_
_entity.id
_entity.type
_entity.pdbx_description
1 polymer ?
#
loop_
_entity_poly.entity_id
_entity_poly.type
_entity_poly.pdbx_seq_one_letter_code
_entity_poly.pdbx_strand_id
1 'polypeptide(L)'
;MFVTAERVKRGKPEPDAYLLGAQLLGLAPQECVVVEDAPAGVLSGLAAGCHVIAVNAPADTPRLNEVDLVLHSLEQITVTKQPNGDVIIQ
;
A
#
# COMPACT_ATOMS: atom_id res chain seq x y z
N MET A 1 8.75 -8.85 8.54
CA MET A 1 9.82 -8.37 7.64
C MET A 1 9.79 -6.84 7.67
N PHE A 2 10.94 -6.16 7.73
CA PHE A 2 11.01 -4.69 7.70
C PHE A 2 11.79 -4.21 6.50
N VAL A 3 11.17 -3.46 5.59
CA VAL A 3 11.82 -2.78 4.47
C VAL A 3 11.96 -1.30 4.85
N THR A 4 13.20 -0.81 4.92
CA THR A 4 13.51 0.59 5.22
C THR A 4 14.17 1.25 4.00
N ALA A 5 14.34 2.57 4.04
CA ALA A 5 14.90 3.34 2.93
C ALA A 5 16.29 2.86 2.50
N GLU A 6 17.12 2.39 3.44
CA GLU A 6 18.48 1.89 3.20
C GLU A 6 18.50 0.56 2.45
N ARG A 7 17.36 -0.15 2.39
CA ARG A 7 17.25 -1.45 1.75
C ARG A 7 16.86 -1.37 0.28
N VAL A 8 16.56 -0.17 -0.22
CA VAL A 8 16.12 0.05 -1.60
C VAL A 8 17.01 1.06 -2.31
N LYS A 9 17.18 0.88 -3.62
CA LYS A 9 17.99 1.79 -4.41
C LYS A 9 17.30 3.14 -4.61
N ARG A 10 15.97 3.11 -4.75
CA ARG A 10 15.15 4.30 -4.99
C ARG A 10 14.02 4.35 -3.99
N GLY A 11 13.87 5.50 -3.32
CA GLY A 11 12.75 5.76 -2.42
C GLY A 11 11.48 6.11 -3.19
N LYS A 12 10.37 6.24 -2.46
CA LYS A 12 9.11 6.77 -2.99
C LYS A 12 9.35 8.08 -3.78
N PRO A 13 8.74 8.26 -4.97
CA PRO A 13 7.61 7.51 -5.50
C PRO A 13 7.98 6.23 -6.28
N GLU A 14 9.24 5.81 -6.30
CA GLU A 14 9.61 4.56 -6.97
C GLU A 14 9.08 3.35 -6.18
N PRO A 15 8.74 2.23 -6.86
CA PRO A 15 8.02 1.12 -6.26
C PRO A 15 8.91 0.15 -5.45
N ASP A 16 10.21 0.39 -5.41
CA ASP A 16 11.23 -0.56 -4.92
C ASP A 16 10.91 -1.14 -3.53
N ALA A 17 10.37 -0.33 -2.61
CA ALA A 17 10.07 -0.77 -1.25
C ALA A 17 8.91 -1.77 -1.19
N TYR A 18 7.84 -1.55 -1.96
CA TYR A 18 6.70 -2.47 -1.99
C TYR A 18 7.01 -3.72 -2.82
N LEU A 19 7.76 -3.59 -3.92
CA LEU A 19 8.23 -4.74 -4.69
C LEU A 19 9.12 -5.66 -3.84
N LEU A 20 10.07 -5.09 -3.08
CA LEU A 20 10.90 -5.85 -2.17
C LEU A 20 10.06 -6.47 -1.03
N GLY A 21 9.09 -5.74 -0.50
CA GLY A 21 8.16 -6.25 0.51
C GLY A 21 7.39 -7.48 0.03
N ALA A 22 6.75 -7.38 -1.14
CA ALA A 22 6.00 -8.48 -1.78
C ALA A 22 6.92 -9.69 -2.05
N GLN A 23 8.12 -9.46 -2.59
CA GLN A 23 9.11 -10.51 -2.81
C GLN A 23 9.49 -11.25 -1.51
N LEU A 24 9.73 -10.51 -0.41
CA LEU A 24 10.09 -11.11 0.88
C LEU A 24 8.95 -11.90 1.53
N LEU A 25 7.70 -11.59 1.16
CA LEU A 25 6.51 -12.32 1.59
C LEU A 25 6.17 -13.50 0.66
N GLY A 26 6.82 -13.59 -0.51
CA GLY A 26 6.52 -14.59 -1.52
C GLY A 26 5.18 -14.36 -2.23
N LEU A 27 4.73 -13.10 -2.31
CA LEU A 27 3.47 -12.70 -2.93
C LEU A 27 3.71 -11.88 -4.20
N ALA A 28 2.76 -11.90 -5.12
CA ALA A 28 2.71 -10.91 -6.20
C ALA A 28 2.25 -9.54 -5.65
N PRO A 29 2.68 -8.41 -6.26
CA PRO A 29 2.21 -7.09 -5.84
C PRO A 29 0.67 -6.95 -5.88
N GLN A 30 0.01 -7.59 -6.85
CA GLN A 30 -1.45 -7.58 -6.98
C GLN A 30 -2.19 -8.31 -5.85
N GLU A 31 -1.48 -9.14 -5.08
CA GLU A 31 -2.00 -9.81 -3.89
C GLU A 31 -1.74 -8.97 -2.61
N CYS A 32 -1.13 -7.79 -2.75
CA CYS A 32 -0.76 -6.92 -1.66
C CYS A 32 -1.60 -5.63 -1.67
N VAL A 33 -1.93 -5.15 -0.46
CA VAL A 33 -2.55 -3.84 -0.25
C VAL A 33 -1.54 -2.89 0.40
N VAL A 34 -1.35 -1.73 -0.20
CA VAL A 34 -0.54 -0.62 0.33
C VAL A 34 -1.46 0.39 1.01
N VAL A 35 -1.13 0.77 2.24
CA VAL A 35 -1.85 1.80 3.01
C VAL A 35 -0.93 3.00 3.18
N GLU A 36 -1.29 4.16 2.63
CA GLU A 36 -0.42 5.35 2.57
C GLU A 36 -1.16 6.66 2.83
N ASP A 37 -0.45 7.61 3.45
CA ASP A 37 -0.92 8.96 3.78
C ASP A 37 -0.24 10.05 2.94
N ALA A 38 0.88 9.74 2.28
CA ALA A 38 1.66 10.71 1.52
C ALA A 38 1.53 10.51 0.00
N PRO A 39 1.51 11.58 -0.82
CA PRO A 39 1.41 11.47 -2.27
C PRO A 39 2.49 10.57 -2.90
N ALA A 40 3.74 10.68 -2.44
CA ALA A 40 4.83 9.85 -2.94
C ALA A 40 4.62 8.36 -2.63
N GLY A 41 4.02 8.04 -1.48
CA GLY A 41 3.69 6.67 -1.09
C GLY A 41 2.55 6.09 -1.92
N VAL A 42 1.47 6.85 -2.09
CA VAL A 42 0.34 6.48 -2.97
C VAL A 42 0.85 6.16 -4.37
N LEU A 43 1.67 7.04 -4.95
CA LEU A 43 2.25 6.82 -6.27
C LEU A 43 3.17 5.60 -6.34
N SER A 44 3.95 5.34 -5.29
CA SER A 44 4.83 4.17 -5.20
C SER A 44 4.03 2.86 -5.11
N GLY A 45 2.93 2.83 -4.36
CA GLY A 45 2.02 1.68 -4.30
C GLY A 45 1.38 1.37 -5.65
N LEU A 46 0.85 2.42 -6.31
CA LEU A 46 0.29 2.30 -7.66
C LEU A 46 1.33 1.85 -8.69
N ALA A 47 2.56 2.40 -8.63
CA ALA A 47 3.66 2.02 -9.52
C ALA A 47 4.15 0.58 -9.29
N ALA A 48 4.01 0.04 -8.08
CA ALA A 48 4.31 -1.35 -7.78
C ALA A 48 3.24 -2.32 -8.34
N GLY A 49 2.08 -1.79 -8.73
CA GLY A 49 0.94 -2.59 -9.17
C GLY A 49 0.19 -3.25 -8.01
N CYS A 50 0.30 -2.69 -6.80
CA CYS A 50 -0.48 -3.11 -5.63
C CYS A 50 -1.89 -2.50 -5.65
N HIS A 51 -2.80 -3.09 -4.87
CA HIS A 51 -3.97 -2.37 -4.39
C HIS A 51 -3.53 -1.24 -3.44
N VAL A 52 -4.25 -0.11 -3.44
CA VAL A 52 -3.87 1.08 -2.66
C VAL A 52 -5.06 1.63 -1.90
N ILE A 53 -4.85 1.85 -0.60
CA ILE A 53 -5.75 2.57 0.30
C ILE A 53 -5.03 3.85 0.72
N ALA A 54 -5.55 4.99 0.28
CA ALA A 54 -5.06 6.29 0.73
C ALA A 54 -5.76 6.68 2.04
N VAL A 55 -5.01 7.04 3.08
CA VAL A 55 -5.56 7.40 4.39
C VAL A 55 -5.11 8.80 4.76
N ASN A 56 -6.07 9.73 4.80
CA ASN A 56 -5.84 11.14 5.07
C ASN A 56 -4.80 11.78 4.14
N ALA A 57 -4.70 11.28 2.91
CA ALA A 57 -3.81 11.86 1.90
C ALA A 57 -4.31 13.25 1.46
N PRO A 58 -3.41 14.19 1.12
CA PRO A 58 -3.79 15.50 0.59
C PRO A 58 -4.74 15.36 -0.61
N ALA A 59 -5.76 16.22 -0.69
CA ALA A 59 -6.78 16.15 -1.74
C ALA A 59 -6.20 16.37 -3.16
N ASP A 60 -5.05 17.04 -3.27
CA ASP A 60 -4.30 17.26 -4.50
C ASP A 60 -3.28 16.15 -4.81
N THR A 61 -3.31 15.03 -4.07
CA THR A 61 -2.48 13.85 -4.35
C THR A 61 -2.68 13.41 -5.81
N PRO A 62 -1.62 13.36 -6.63
CA PRO A 62 -1.75 12.91 -8.01
C PRO A 62 -2.25 11.47 -8.07
N ARG A 63 -3.15 11.19 -9.03
CA ARG A 63 -3.71 9.84 -9.27
C ARG A 63 -4.50 9.27 -8.08
N LEU A 64 -4.95 10.12 -7.14
CA LEU A 64 -5.78 9.67 -6.02
C LEU A 64 -7.09 9.00 -6.48
N ASN A 65 -7.60 9.33 -7.67
CA ASN A 65 -8.76 8.69 -8.28
C ASN A 65 -8.50 7.26 -8.80
N GLU A 66 -7.26 6.77 -8.75
CA GLU A 66 -6.87 5.42 -9.19
C GLU A 66 -6.70 4.45 -8.00
N VAL A 67 -6.76 4.93 -6.75
CA VAL A 67 -6.68 4.07 -5.56
C VAL A 67 -8.01 3.36 -5.31
N ASP A 68 -7.98 2.23 -4.60
CA ASP A 68 -9.18 1.44 -4.31
C ASP A 68 -10.08 2.13 -3.27
N LEU A 69 -9.48 2.75 -2.25
CA LEU A 69 -10.20 3.45 -1.17
C LEU A 69 -9.48 4.74 -0.76
N VAL A 70 -10.26 5.78 -0.48
CA VAL A 70 -9.81 7.00 0.18
C VAL A 70 -10.51 7.11 1.53
N LEU A 71 -9.74 6.98 2.61
CA LEU A 71 -10.22 7.06 3.98
C LEU A 71 -9.66 8.32 4.65
N HIS A 72 -10.32 8.80 5.70
CA HIS A 72 -9.82 9.89 6.55
C HIS A 72 -9.23 9.38 7.86
N SER A 73 -9.50 8.13 8.22
CA SER A 73 -8.97 7.44 9.40
C SER A 73 -8.92 5.94 9.18
N LEU A 74 -7.96 5.26 9.81
CA LEU A 74 -7.93 3.79 9.88
C LEU A 74 -9.09 3.21 10.73
N GLU A 75 -9.80 4.03 11.50
CA GLU A 75 -11.01 3.59 12.20
C GLU A 75 -12.15 3.23 11.22
N GLN A 76 -12.06 3.66 9.97
CA GLN A 76 -13.03 3.35 8.92
C GLN A 76 -12.79 2.00 8.26
N ILE A 77 -11.72 1.27 8.65
CA ILE A 77 -11.40 -0.04 8.09
C ILE A 77 -11.33 -1.09 9.19
N THR A 78 -11.95 -2.25 8.94
CA THR A 78 -11.85 -3.42 9.81
C THR A 78 -11.09 -4.53 9.09
N VAL A 79 -10.05 -5.04 9.73
CA VAL A 79 -9.25 -6.17 9.23
C VAL A 79 -9.55 -7.40 10.09
N THR A 80 -10.18 -8.40 9.49
CA THR A 80 -10.55 -9.64 10.20
C THR A 80 -9.83 -10.83 9.61
N LYS A 81 -9.03 -11.52 10.43
CA LYS A 81 -8.42 -12.80 10.05
C LYS A 81 -9.41 -13.94 10.31
N GLN A 82 -9.75 -14.67 9.26
CA GLN A 82 -10.63 -15.83 9.31
C GLN A 82 -9.87 -17.10 9.77
N PRO A 83 -10.58 -18.10 10.31
CA PRO A 83 -9.96 -19.36 10.76
C PRO A 83 -9.24 -20.14 9.65
N ASN A 84 -9.66 -19.97 8.40
CA ASN A 84 -9.05 -20.59 7.22
C ASN A 84 -7.75 -19.89 6.77
N GLY A 85 -7.37 -18.78 7.41
CA GLY A 85 -6.17 -18.01 7.08
C GLY A 85 -6.42 -16.77 6.23
N ASP A 86 -7.61 -16.63 5.63
CA ASP A 86 -7.95 -15.47 4.81
C ASP A 86 -8.06 -14.20 5.65
N VAL A 87 -7.76 -13.06 5.04
CA VAL A 87 -7.93 -11.74 5.65
C VAL A 87 -9.00 -10.98 4.87
N ILE A 88 -10.07 -10.60 5.57
CA ILE A 88 -11.15 -9.78 5.03
C ILE A 88 -10.88 -8.33 5.45
N ILE A 89 -10.98 -7.42 4.49
CA ILE A 89 -10.87 -5.98 4.66
C ILE A 89 -12.24 -5.37 4.32
N GLN A 90 -12.85 -4.68 5.28
CA GLN A 90 -14.19 -4.06 5.19
C GLN A 90 -14.16 -2.61 5.61
#